data_AF-A0A8T2RA67-F1
#
_entry.id   AF-A0A8T2RA67-F1
#
_cell.length_a   1.000
_cell.length_b   1.000
_cell.length_c   1.000
_cell.angle_alpha   90.00
_cell.angle_beta   90.00
_cell.angle_gamma   90.00
#
_symmetry.space_group_name_H-M   'P 1'
#
loop_
_entity.id
_entity.type
_entity.pdbx_description
1 polymer ?
#
loop_
_entity_poly.entity_id
_entity_poly.type
_entity_poly.pdbx_seq_one_letter_code
_entity_poly.pdbx_strand_id
1 'polypeptide(L)'
;MKKPLPLNEDQPGMGQFYCLHCDRYFSSSAVMDEHFRTKRHKKRVKMMQGDAPHTQLDAELAAGMGEPDNGPSLRVRDVAMGL
;
A
#
# COMPACT_ATOMS: atom_id res chain seq x y z
N MET A 1 -5.59 20.18 17.07
CA MET A 1 -4.57 19.45 17.87
C MET A 1 -4.72 17.96 17.58
N LYS A 2 -3.65 17.26 17.19
CA LYS A 2 -3.69 15.79 17.03
C LYS A 2 -3.81 15.16 18.41
N LYS A 3 -4.77 14.25 18.62
CA LYS A 3 -4.89 13.52 19.88
C LYS A 3 -3.62 12.67 20.08
N PRO A 4 -3.03 12.65 21.28
CA PRO A 4 -1.89 11.79 21.55
C PRO A 4 -2.29 10.32 21.41
N LEU A 5 -1.34 9.50 20.98
CA LEU A 5 -1.51 8.05 20.96
C LEU A 5 -1.68 7.53 22.41
N PRO A 6 -2.33 6.37 22.60
CA PRO A 6 -2.37 5.73 23.90
C PRO A 6 -0.95 5.38 24.34
N LEU A 7 -0.66 5.61 25.62
CA LEU A 7 0.64 5.29 26.20
C LEU A 7 0.86 3.77 26.16
N ASN A 8 2.01 3.36 25.65
CA ASN A 8 2.42 1.96 25.59
C ASN A 8 3.86 1.81 26.12
N GLU A 9 4.01 1.08 27.23
CA GLU A 9 5.28 0.97 27.96
C GLU A 9 6.32 0.08 27.24
N ASP A 10 5.86 -0.81 26.36
CA ASP A 10 6.73 -1.69 25.57
C ASP A 10 7.40 -0.97 24.38
N GLN A 11 6.96 0.25 24.06
CA GLN A 11 7.46 1.05 22.94
C GLN A 11 8.37 2.19 23.38
N PRO A 12 9.41 2.53 22.59
CA PRO A 12 10.27 3.66 22.92
C PRO A 12 9.46 4.96 22.92
N GLY A 13 9.78 5.85 23.86
CA GLY A 13 9.04 7.09 24.03
C GLY A 13 7.58 6.89 24.45
N MET A 14 7.26 5.76 25.10
CA MET A 14 5.92 5.37 25.52
C MET A 14 4.90 5.32 24.37
N GLY A 15 5.36 5.05 23.14
CA GLY A 15 4.52 5.02 21.94
C GLY A 15 4.20 6.39 21.32
N GLN A 16 4.73 7.49 21.89
CA GLN A 16 4.29 8.84 21.51
C GLN A 16 4.96 9.41 20.27
N PHE A 17 6.20 9.01 19.97
CA PHE A 17 6.97 9.55 18.85
C PHE A 17 7.01 8.54 17.70
N TYR A 18 5.96 8.51 16.90
CA TYR A 18 5.78 7.51 15.83
C TYR A 18 5.85 8.13 14.43
N CYS A 19 6.63 7.49 13.54
CA CYS A 19 6.65 7.82 12.13
C CYS A 19 5.86 6.79 11.32
N LEU A 20 4.68 7.22 10.85
CA LEU A 20 3.78 6.40 10.04
C LEU A 20 4.41 5.95 8.71
N HIS A 21 5.21 6.82 8.08
CA HIS A 21 5.87 6.43 6.83
C HIS A 21 6.85 5.30 7.01
N CYS A 22 7.53 5.23 8.16
CA CYS A 22 8.62 4.28 8.37
C CYS A 22 8.29 3.12 9.29
N ASP A 23 7.08 3.11 9.85
CA ASP A 23 6.61 2.19 10.88
C ASP A 23 7.62 2.04 12.02
N ARG A 24 7.98 3.17 12.63
CA ARG A 24 9.01 3.21 13.68
C ARG A 24 8.68 4.21 14.78
N TYR A 25 8.95 3.77 16.02
CA TYR A 25 8.89 4.59 17.23
C TYR A 25 10.26 5.13 17.63
N PHE A 26 10.28 6.31 18.25
CA PHE A 26 11.48 7.01 18.70
C PHE A 26 11.39 7.35 20.19
N SER A 27 12.54 7.56 20.84
CA SER A 27 12.60 7.90 22.26
C SER A 27 12.17 9.32 22.58
N SER A 28 12.33 10.26 21.65
CA SER A 28 11.99 11.68 21.83
C SER A 28 11.58 12.35 20.52
N SER A 29 10.93 13.51 20.62
CA SER A 29 10.56 14.34 19.47
C SER A 29 11.78 14.81 18.67
N ALA A 30 12.87 15.19 19.33
CA ALA A 30 14.08 15.65 18.66
C ALA A 30 14.69 14.58 17.74
N VAL A 31 14.71 13.32 18.20
CA VAL A 31 15.21 12.18 17.38
C VAL A 31 14.27 11.89 16.22
N MET A 32 12.95 12.01 16.42
CA MET A 32 11.97 11.89 15.36
C MET A 32 12.11 13.00 14.31
N ASP A 33 12.37 14.24 14.74
CA ASP A 33 12.58 15.38 13.84
C ASP A 33 13.87 15.23 13.02
N GLU A 34 14.93 14.71 13.62
CA GLU A 34 16.14 14.34 12.89
C GLU A 34 15.84 13.23 11.87
N HIS A 35 15.07 12.20 12.27
CA HIS A 35 14.66 11.12 11.38
C HIS A 35 14.00 11.64 10.09
N PHE A 36 13.10 12.63 10.19
CA PHE A 36 12.43 13.21 9.03
C PHE A 36 13.39 13.88 8.03
N ARG A 37 14.55 14.36 8.49
CA ARG A 37 15.55 15.01 7.63
C ARG A 37 16.41 14.00 6.86
N THR A 38 16.46 12.75 7.31
CA THR A 38 17.31 11.71 6.72
C THR A 38 16.90 11.32 5.30
N LYS A 39 17.88 10.90 4.49
CA LYS A 39 17.64 10.44 3.11
C LYS A 39 16.73 9.21 3.06
N ARG A 40 16.83 8.30 4.04
CA ARG A 40 16.00 7.08 4.10
C ARG A 40 14.53 7.42 4.25
N HIS A 41 14.19 8.34 5.16
CA HIS A 41 12.82 8.80 5.35
C HIS A 41 12.27 9.44 4.07
N LYS A 42 13.01 10.41 3.50
CA LYS A 42 12.60 11.10 2.27
C LYS A 42 12.39 10.15 1.09
N LYS A 43 13.23 9.12 0.94
CA LYS A 43 13.06 8.09 -0.09
C LYS A 43 11.75 7.31 0.11
N ARG A 44 11.43 6.92 1.35
CA ARG A 44 10.20 6.17 1.65
C ARG A 44 8.95 7.02 1.42
N VAL A 45 8.96 8.29 1.82
CA VAL A 45 7.87 9.23 1.54
C VAL A 45 7.63 9.36 0.04
N LYS A 46 8.70 9.54 -0.77
CA LYS A 46 8.58 9.60 -2.23
C LYS A 46 8.02 8.32 -2.83
N MET A 47 8.43 7.15 -2.33
CA MET A 47 7.90 5.86 -2.78
C MET A 47 6.41 5.73 -2.46
N MET A 48 5.97 6.13 -1.27
CA MET A 48 4.56 6.10 -0.87
C MET A 48 3.69 7.13 -1.61
N GLN A 49 4.27 8.21 -2.11
CA GLN A 49 3.57 9.22 -2.92
C GLN A 49 3.56 8.91 -4.42
N GLY A 50 4.33 7.90 -4.84
CA GLY A 50 4.46 7.51 -6.23
C GLY A 50 3.32 6.58 -6.67
N ASP A 51 3.70 5.58 -7.46
CA ASP A 51 2.75 4.58 -7.95
C ASP A 51 2.10 3.79 -6.82
N ALA A 52 0.93 3.22 -7.12
CA ALA A 52 0.24 2.36 -6.18
C ALA A 52 1.15 1.20 -5.73
N PRO A 53 1.04 0.76 -4.46
CA PRO A 53 1.75 -0.41 -3.99
C PRO A 53 1.47 -1.60 -4.89
N HIS A 54 2.52 -2.35 -5.23
CA HIS A 54 2.39 -3.55 -6.04
C HIS A 54 1.37 -4.52 -5.44
N THR A 55 0.41 -4.94 -6.24
CA THR A 55 -0.64 -5.88 -5.86
C THR A 55 -0.45 -7.23 -6.54
N GLN A 56 -1.12 -8.26 -6.00
CA GLN A 56 -1.10 -9.61 -6.58
C GLN A 56 -1.60 -9.61 -8.05
N LEU A 57 -2.62 -8.80 -8.35
CA LEU A 57 -3.16 -8.66 -9.69
C LEU A 57 -2.10 -8.17 -10.69
N ASP A 58 -1.26 -7.21 -10.28
CA ASP A 58 -0.17 -6.70 -11.12
C ASP A 58 0.84 -7.81 -11.44
N ALA A 59 1.12 -8.70 -10.49
CA ALA A 59 2.01 -9.84 -10.68
C ALA A 59 1.40 -10.90 -11.62
N GLU A 60 0.11 -11.20 -11.46
CA GLU A 60 -0.63 -12.16 -12.28
C GLU A 60 -0.73 -11.69 -13.73
N LEU A 61 -1.05 -10.41 -13.94
CA LEU A 61 -1.07 -9.78 -15.26
C LEU A 61 0.32 -9.82 -15.92
N ALA A 62 1.38 -9.51 -15.17
CA ALA A 62 2.76 -9.57 -15.67
C ALA A 62 3.21 -11.01 -16.00
N ALA A 63 2.70 -12.01 -15.28
CA ALA A 63 2.97 -13.42 -15.53
C ALA A 63 2.11 -14.02 -16.66
N GLY A 64 1.21 -13.25 -17.27
CA GLY A 64 0.29 -13.74 -18.30
C GLY A 64 -0.84 -14.63 -17.76
N MET A 65 -1.10 -14.57 -16.45
CA MET A 65 -2.18 -15.29 -15.75
C MET A 65 -3.37 -14.37 -15.43
N GLY A 66 -3.56 -13.30 -16.23
CA GLY A 66 -4.68 -12.39 -16.10
C GLY A 66 -6.04 -13.09 -16.31
N GLU A 67 -7.12 -12.39 -16.00
CA GLU A 67 -8.50 -12.89 -16.07
C GLU A 67 -8.72 -13.74 -17.32
N PRO A 68 -9.20 -15.00 -17.20
CA PRO A 68 -9.53 -15.79 -18.36
C PRO A 68 -10.67 -15.10 -19.11
N ASP A 69 -10.37 -14.56 -20.29
CA ASP A 69 -11.37 -14.23 -21.31
C ASP A 69 -11.95 -15.54 -21.84
N ASN A 70 -12.73 -16.21 -21.00
CA ASN A 70 -13.75 -17.13 -21.48
C ASN A 70 -14.83 -16.26 -22.10
N GLY A 71 -14.53 -15.75 -23.29
CA GLY A 71 -15.46 -14.99 -24.12
C GLY A 71 -16.78 -15.75 -24.28
N PRO A 72 -17.85 -15.09 -24.76
CA PRO A 72 -19.18 -15.71 -24.85
C PRO A 72 -19.07 -17.06 -25.56
N SER A 73 -19.45 -18.11 -24.84
CA SER A 73 -19.41 -19.49 -25.29
C SER A 73 -20.13 -19.61 -26.64
N LEU A 74 -19.38 -19.78 -27.73
CA LEU A 74 -19.93 -20.11 -29.05
C LEU A 74 -20.49 -21.53 -29.03
N ARG A 75 -21.71 -21.66 -28.52
CA ARG A 75 -22.61 -22.82 -28.63
C ARG A 75 -23.99 -22.16 -28.74
N VAL A 76 -24.78 -22.21 -29.80
CA VAL A 76 -24.99 -23.16 -30.89
C VAL A 76 -25.59 -22.35 -32.05
N ARG A 77 -25.33 -22.80 -33.29
CA ARG A 77 -26.09 -22.43 -34.49
C ARG A 77 -27.60 -22.49 -34.20
N ASP A 78 -28.31 -21.36 -34.08
CA ASP A 78 -29.77 -21.26 -34.29
C ASP A 78 -30.22 -19.78 -34.30
N VAL A 79 -29.65 -18.96 -35.21
CA VAL A 79 -30.35 -17.77 -35.68
C VAL A 79 -30.89 -18.09 -37.07
N ALA A 80 -31.96 -18.90 -37.09
CA ALA A 80 -32.81 -19.08 -38.25
C ALA A 80 -34.12 -18.32 -38.01
N MET A 81 -34.31 -17.28 -38.82
CA MET A 81 -35.58 -16.63 -39.21
C MET A 81 -36.35 -15.90 -38.10
N GLY A 82 -36.61 -14.59 -38.20
CA GLY A 82 -37.09 -13.90 -39.40
C GLY A 82 -38.58 -14.16 -39.59
N LEU A 83 -39.40 -13.57 -38.70
CA LEU A 83 -40.76 -13.05 -38.88
C LEU A 83 -41.21 -12.35 -37.58
#